data_AF-A0A7J9Q1S5-F1
#
_entry.id   AF-A0A7J9Q1S5-F1
#
_cell.length_a   1.000
_cell.length_b   1.000
_cell.length_c   1.000
_cell.angle_alpha   90.00
_cell.angle_beta   90.00
_cell.angle_gamma   90.00
#
_symmetry.space_group_name_H-M   'P 1'
#
loop_
_entity.id
_entity.type
_entity.pdbx_description
1 polymer ?
#
loop_
_entity_poly.entity_id
_entity_poly.type
_entity_poly.pdbx_seq_one_letter_code
_entity_poly.pdbx_strand_id
1 'polypeptide(L)'
;MFGKKKPDSHNTEVDMPDLKAETQRRIESMTQAHQSMCLKGNRNVANWYHSMLFYLYDVQRLLENPSNCFSPIPRYMFSSMLVAEIFNYLDDGTPDEKFCYCTGIIDKRTNTIMPTKLLGPDMSIRNPGYVKGDWRSIHTILSELDEWHHAMLAQCHLHPGTGPDSTHPSGIDIRNHQGLETNYPVIGAIFVRDGYLRFFSAEKEFEVEIYGKGVKKIADKLYFIENNH
;
A
#
# COMPACT_ATOMS: atom_id res chain seq x y z
N MET A 1 19.59 -14.75 -49.83
CA MET A 1 18.35 -15.08 -49.09
C MET A 1 18.71 -16.00 -47.93
N PHE A 2 18.94 -15.45 -46.74
CA PHE A 2 19.17 -16.24 -45.53
C PHE A 2 17.85 -16.29 -44.75
N GLY A 3 17.16 -17.43 -44.83
CA GLY A 3 15.94 -17.66 -44.06
C GLY A 3 16.28 -17.81 -42.58
N LYS A 4 15.96 -16.78 -41.77
CA LYS A 4 15.95 -16.90 -40.31
C LYS A 4 14.83 -17.86 -39.92
N LYS A 5 15.19 -19.04 -39.39
CA LYS A 5 14.26 -19.88 -38.62
C LYS A 5 13.80 -19.08 -37.39
N LYS A 6 12.49 -18.94 -37.23
CA LYS A 6 11.88 -18.47 -35.97
C LYS A 6 12.22 -19.48 -34.87
N PRO A 7 12.58 -19.05 -33.65
CA PRO A 7 12.68 -19.96 -32.52
C PRO A 7 11.27 -20.44 -32.16
N ASP A 8 11.13 -21.77 -32.02
CA ASP A 8 9.91 -22.41 -31.54
C ASP A 8 9.59 -21.90 -30.14
N SER A 9 8.41 -21.29 -30.00
CA SER A 9 7.83 -20.97 -28.70
C SER A 9 7.40 -22.28 -28.04
N HIS A 10 8.29 -22.89 -27.25
CA HIS A 10 7.88 -23.92 -26.32
C HIS A 10 6.91 -23.31 -25.32
N ASN A 11 5.62 -23.60 -25.53
CA ASN A 11 4.57 -23.39 -24.57
C ASN A 11 4.79 -24.44 -23.46
N THR A 12 5.61 -24.14 -22.46
CA THR A 12 5.68 -24.95 -21.24
C THR A 12 4.41 -24.72 -20.46
N GLU A 13 3.39 -25.51 -20.78
CA GLU A 13 2.22 -25.66 -19.94
C GLU A 13 2.71 -26.19 -18.60
N VAL A 14 2.67 -25.34 -17.56
CA VAL A 14 3.17 -25.70 -16.23
C VAL A 14 2.21 -26.71 -15.64
N ASP A 15 2.69 -27.93 -15.40
CA ASP A 15 1.92 -28.98 -14.74
C ASP A 15 1.67 -28.58 -13.27
N MET A 16 0.43 -28.18 -12.98
CA MET A 16 0.00 -27.67 -11.67
C MET A 16 0.17 -28.70 -10.54
N PRO A 17 -0.22 -29.99 -10.71
CA PRO A 17 0.16 -31.07 -9.81
C PRO A 17 1.65 -31.15 -9.48
N ASP A 18 2.52 -31.09 -10.48
CA ASP A 18 3.97 -31.18 -10.27
C ASP A 18 4.51 -29.96 -9.50
N LEU A 19 4.01 -28.77 -9.82
CA LEU A 19 4.37 -27.55 -9.11
C LEU A 19 3.93 -27.58 -7.64
N LYS A 20 2.75 -28.14 -7.33
CA LYS A 20 2.30 -28.37 -5.95
C LYS A 20 3.22 -29.34 -5.21
N ALA A 21 3.55 -30.46 -5.84
CA ALA A 21 4.41 -31.47 -5.24
C ALA A 21 5.84 -30.95 -4.98
N GLU A 22 6.40 -30.17 -5.91
CA GLU A 22 7.71 -29.51 -5.73
C GLU A 22 7.67 -28.45 -4.62
N THR A 23 6.61 -27.62 -4.58
CA THR A 23 6.46 -26.60 -3.52
C THR A 23 6.38 -27.24 -2.14
N GLN A 24 5.59 -28.30 -1.98
CA GLN A 24 5.48 -29.05 -0.73
C GLN A 24 6.83 -29.64 -0.30
N ARG A 25 7.57 -30.27 -1.23
CA ARG A 25 8.92 -30.80 -0.95
C ARG A 25 9.89 -29.71 -0.47
N ARG A 26 9.83 -28.52 -1.05
CA ARG A 26 10.66 -27.38 -0.62
C ARG A 26 10.30 -26.89 0.78
N ILE A 27 9.02 -26.82 1.11
CA ILE A 27 8.54 -26.41 2.44
C ILE A 27 9.06 -27.38 3.50
N GLU A 28 8.97 -28.68 3.26
CA GLU A 28 9.47 -29.71 4.18
C GLU A 28 10.98 -29.58 4.40
N SER A 29 11.75 -29.48 3.31
CA SER A 29 13.21 -29.32 3.36
C SER A 29 13.62 -28.05 4.12
N MET A 30 12.96 -26.92 3.84
CA MET A 30 13.24 -25.65 4.51
C MET A 30 12.83 -25.66 5.98
N THR A 31 11.74 -26.34 6.33
CA THR A 31 11.30 -26.49 7.72
C THR A 31 12.32 -27.26 8.55
N GLN A 32 12.87 -28.34 8.00
CA GLN A 32 13.95 -29.10 8.65
C GLN A 32 15.22 -28.26 8.82
N ALA A 33 15.62 -27.51 7.79
CA ALA A 33 16.77 -26.63 7.85
C ALA A 33 16.59 -25.51 8.88
N HIS A 34 15.41 -24.88 8.92
CA HIS A 34 15.03 -23.89 9.92
C HIS A 34 15.16 -24.44 11.34
N GLN A 35 14.54 -25.60 11.62
CA GLN A 35 14.61 -26.25 12.93
C GLN A 35 16.06 -26.57 13.34
N SER A 36 16.87 -27.08 12.41
CA SER A 36 18.29 -27.37 12.66
C SER A 36 19.06 -26.11 13.06
N MET A 37 18.81 -24.97 12.40
CA MET A 37 19.49 -23.71 12.71
C MET A 37 19.04 -23.10 14.04
N CYS A 38 17.75 -23.22 14.38
CA CYS A 38 17.25 -22.85 15.70
C CYS A 38 17.94 -23.65 16.82
N LEU A 39 18.04 -24.97 16.67
CA LEU A 39 18.70 -25.84 17.66
C LEU A 39 20.20 -25.54 17.82
N LYS A 40 20.87 -25.10 16.75
CA LYS A 40 22.28 -24.67 16.76
C LYS A 40 22.48 -23.24 17.29
N GLY A 41 21.41 -22.52 17.64
CA GLY A 41 21.47 -21.13 18.10
C GLY A 41 21.84 -20.11 17.01
N ASN A 42 21.84 -20.50 15.72
CA ASN A 42 22.20 -19.62 14.62
C ASN A 42 20.99 -18.80 14.15
N ARG A 43 20.66 -17.76 14.92
CA ARG A 43 19.46 -16.94 14.73
C ARG A 43 19.38 -16.25 13.36
N ASN A 44 20.49 -15.71 12.85
CA ASN A 44 20.49 -15.00 11.57
C ASN A 44 20.11 -15.92 10.40
N VAL A 45 20.68 -17.12 10.38
CA VAL A 45 20.39 -18.11 9.35
C VAL A 45 18.98 -18.70 9.53
N ALA A 46 18.54 -18.91 10.78
CA ALA A 46 17.16 -19.33 11.07
C ALA A 46 16.15 -18.31 10.54
N ASN A 47 16.36 -17.01 10.78
CA ASN A 47 15.47 -15.96 10.27
C ASN A 47 15.41 -15.95 8.74
N TRP A 48 16.52 -16.22 8.04
CA TRP A 48 16.52 -16.36 6.58
C TRP A 48 15.63 -17.52 6.11
N TYR A 49 15.76 -18.70 6.73
CA TYR A 49 14.88 -19.85 6.44
C TYR A 49 13.41 -19.54 6.78
N HIS A 50 13.15 -18.79 7.85
CA HIS A 50 11.81 -18.38 8.25
C HIS A 50 11.13 -17.50 7.19
N SER A 51 11.84 -16.49 6.68
CA SER A 51 11.34 -15.64 5.60
C SER A 51 11.06 -16.43 4.32
N MET A 52 11.92 -17.38 3.97
CA MET A 52 11.73 -18.23 2.79
C MET A 52 10.55 -19.21 2.96
N LEU A 53 10.33 -19.72 4.17
CA LEU A 53 9.15 -20.53 4.49
C LEU A 53 7.86 -19.75 4.30
N PHE A 54 7.78 -18.50 4.76
CA PHE A 54 6.60 -17.66 4.52
C PHE A 54 6.31 -17.48 3.03
N TYR A 55 7.34 -17.23 2.23
CA TYR A 55 7.20 -17.14 0.78
C TYR A 55 6.64 -18.44 0.18
N LEU A 56 7.21 -19.59 0.55
CA LEU A 56 6.76 -20.87 0.01
C LEU A 56 5.34 -21.25 0.45
N TYR A 57 4.94 -20.92 1.69
CA TYR A 57 3.57 -21.10 2.16
C TYR A 57 2.59 -20.22 1.39
N ASP A 58 2.96 -18.98 1.06
CA ASP A 58 2.14 -18.11 0.21
C ASP A 58 1.98 -18.71 -1.20
N VAL A 59 3.05 -19.25 -1.79
CA VAL A 59 2.99 -19.95 -3.09
C VAL A 59 2.08 -21.18 -3.01
N GLN A 60 2.28 -22.05 -2.01
CA GLN A 60 1.45 -23.24 -1.81
C GLN A 60 -0.04 -22.88 -1.69
N ARG A 61 -0.36 -21.85 -0.90
CA ARG A 61 -1.73 -21.37 -0.74
C ARG A 61 -2.37 -20.95 -2.06
N LEU A 62 -1.62 -20.25 -2.92
CA LEU A 62 -2.09 -19.83 -4.25
C LEU A 62 -2.35 -21.04 -5.16
N LEU A 63 -1.49 -22.06 -5.10
CA LEU A 63 -1.67 -23.29 -5.86
C LEU A 63 -2.90 -24.09 -5.40
N GLU A 64 -3.18 -24.09 -4.09
CA GLU A 64 -4.29 -24.85 -3.50
C GLU A 64 -5.67 -24.22 -3.79
N ASN A 65 -5.75 -22.90 -3.87
CA ASN A 65 -7.01 -22.17 -4.11
C ASN A 65 -6.90 -21.16 -5.27
N PRO A 66 -6.73 -21.64 -6.52
CA PRO A 66 -6.59 -20.76 -7.68
C PRO A 66 -7.87 -19.94 -7.97
N SER A 67 -9.00 -20.33 -7.38
CA SER A 67 -10.32 -19.69 -7.56
C SER A 67 -10.64 -18.59 -6.55
N ASN A 68 -9.75 -18.29 -5.60
CA ASN A 68 -9.93 -17.09 -4.78
C ASN A 68 -9.78 -15.85 -5.67
N CYS A 69 -10.62 -14.84 -5.44
CA CYS A 69 -10.75 -13.58 -6.17
C CYS A 69 -9.48 -12.69 -6.05
N PHE A 70 -8.31 -13.26 -6.33
CA PHE A 70 -7.02 -12.60 -6.28
C PHE A 70 -6.93 -11.67 -7.49
N SER A 71 -7.27 -10.40 -7.27
CA SER A 71 -6.92 -9.35 -8.20
C SER A 71 -5.41 -9.11 -8.09
N PRO A 72 -4.65 -9.11 -9.20
CA PRO A 72 -3.25 -8.70 -9.16
C PRO A 72 -3.11 -7.20 -8.82
N ILE A 73 -4.17 -6.42 -9.04
CA ILE A 73 -4.24 -5.00 -8.71
C ILE A 73 -4.70 -4.85 -7.25
N PRO A 74 -3.90 -4.23 -6.36
CA PRO A 74 -4.26 -4.06 -4.96
C PRO A 74 -5.49 -3.16 -4.81
N ARG A 75 -6.40 -3.56 -3.93
CA ARG A 75 -7.59 -2.77 -3.58
C ARG A 75 -7.41 -2.08 -2.24
N TYR A 76 -7.48 -0.76 -2.22
CA TYR A 76 -7.50 0.02 -0.99
C TYR A 76 -8.94 0.28 -0.56
N MET A 77 -9.31 -0.18 0.63
CA MET A 77 -10.63 0.01 1.20
C MET A 77 -10.55 0.97 2.39
N PHE A 78 -11.22 2.12 2.27
CA PHE A 78 -11.33 3.11 3.34
C PHE A 78 -12.73 3.07 3.94
N SER A 79 -12.85 3.32 5.25
CA SER A 79 -14.14 3.68 5.83
C SER A 79 -14.41 5.16 5.58
N SER A 80 -15.66 5.54 5.33
CA SER A 80 -16.02 6.96 5.18
C SER A 80 -15.78 7.77 6.46
N MET A 81 -15.76 7.10 7.62
CA MET A 81 -15.37 7.69 8.91
C MET A 81 -13.89 8.09 8.93
N LEU A 82 -12.98 7.22 8.49
CA LEU A 82 -11.56 7.54 8.42
C LEU A 82 -11.30 8.65 7.39
N VAL A 83 -12.02 8.64 6.26
CA VAL A 83 -11.91 9.72 5.26
C VAL A 83 -12.31 11.07 5.86
N ALA A 84 -13.40 11.11 6.64
CA ALA A 84 -13.82 12.32 7.34
C ALA A 84 -12.81 12.75 8.43
N GLU A 85 -12.24 11.78 9.18
CA GLU A 85 -11.19 12.04 10.17
C GLU A 85 -9.94 12.65 9.53
N ILE A 86 -9.48 12.09 8.41
CA ILE A 86 -8.36 12.62 7.62
C ILE A 86 -8.67 14.04 7.17
N PHE A 87 -9.84 14.28 6.59
CA PHE A 87 -10.21 15.61 6.12
C PHE A 87 -10.20 16.64 7.25
N ASN A 88 -10.82 16.33 8.40
CA ASN A 88 -10.86 17.20 9.56
C ASN A 88 -9.48 17.43 10.20
N TYR A 89 -8.59 16.44 10.14
CA TYR A 89 -7.21 16.60 10.60
C TYR A 89 -6.42 17.57 9.71
N LEU A 90 -6.61 17.45 8.39
CA LEU A 90 -5.89 18.23 7.40
C LEU A 90 -6.41 19.67 7.29
N ASP A 91 -7.73 19.88 7.32
CA ASP A 91 -8.36 21.19 7.28
C ASP A 91 -8.54 21.76 8.69
N ASP A 92 -7.50 22.40 9.22
CA ASP A 92 -7.54 23.06 10.53
C ASP A 92 -8.02 24.53 10.46
N GLY A 93 -8.67 24.91 9.36
CA GLY A 93 -9.15 26.27 9.12
C GLY A 93 -8.07 27.29 8.77
N THR A 94 -6.82 26.86 8.58
CA THR A 94 -5.71 27.73 8.15
C THR A 94 -5.46 27.61 6.65
N PRO A 95 -4.86 28.65 6.02
CA PRO A 95 -4.48 28.58 4.62
C PRO A 95 -3.36 27.55 4.34
N ASP A 96 -2.68 27.07 5.37
CA ASP A 96 -1.45 26.29 5.28
C ASP A 96 -1.69 24.81 4.99
N GLU A 97 -0.82 24.23 4.17
CA GLU A 97 -0.86 22.80 3.89
C GLU A 97 -0.50 21.95 5.11
N LYS A 98 -1.12 20.77 5.18
CA LYS A 98 -0.81 19.69 6.11
C LYS A 98 -0.77 18.38 5.36
N PHE A 99 -0.07 17.41 5.95
CA PHE A 99 -0.18 16.02 5.53
C PHE A 99 -0.30 15.10 6.75
N CYS A 100 -0.76 13.89 6.50
CA CYS A 100 -0.73 12.79 7.44
C CYS A 100 -0.41 11.49 6.71
N TYR A 101 -0.13 10.45 7.49
CA TYR A 101 -0.04 9.10 6.99
C TYR A 101 -1.22 8.27 7.51
N CYS A 102 -1.42 7.10 6.93
CA CYS A 102 -2.33 6.10 7.46
C CYS A 102 -1.62 4.76 7.56
N THR A 103 -2.00 3.96 8.56
CA THR A 103 -1.67 2.54 8.67
C THR A 103 -2.92 1.71 8.88
N GLY A 104 -2.79 0.39 8.86
CA GLY A 104 -3.89 -0.54 9.04
C GLY A 104 -3.53 -1.95 8.63
N ILE A 105 -4.48 -2.62 7.99
CA ILE A 105 -4.44 -4.07 7.71
C ILE A 105 -4.06 -4.29 6.25
N ILE A 106 -3.16 -5.25 5.99
CA ILE A 106 -2.91 -5.79 4.65
C ILE A 106 -3.40 -7.24 4.64
N ASP A 107 -4.49 -7.50 3.95
CA ASP A 107 -4.93 -8.87 3.67
C ASP A 107 -4.31 -9.38 2.37
N LYS A 108 -3.19 -10.09 2.51
CA LYS A 108 -2.47 -10.71 1.38
C LYS A 108 -3.28 -11.80 0.67
N ARG A 109 -4.36 -12.32 1.27
CA ARG A 109 -5.18 -13.38 0.65
C ARG A 109 -6.08 -12.81 -0.44
N THR A 110 -6.58 -11.60 -0.23
CA THR A 110 -7.50 -10.90 -1.13
C THR A 110 -6.84 -9.75 -1.89
N ASN A 111 -5.55 -9.49 -1.62
CA ASN A 111 -4.83 -8.30 -2.08
C ASN A 111 -5.54 -6.99 -1.70
N THR A 112 -6.17 -6.98 -0.52
CA THR A 112 -6.92 -5.85 0.01
C THR A 112 -6.13 -5.17 1.11
N ILE A 113 -6.02 -3.85 1.02
CA ILE A 113 -5.33 -2.99 1.95
C ILE A 113 -6.37 -2.09 2.60
N MET A 114 -6.43 -2.09 3.93
CA MET A 114 -7.43 -1.34 4.70
C MET A 114 -6.71 -0.37 5.63
N PRO A 115 -6.48 0.88 5.21
CA PRO A 115 -6.10 1.94 6.13
C PRO A 115 -7.19 2.11 7.20
N THR A 116 -6.80 2.08 8.47
CA THR A 116 -7.72 2.12 9.62
C THR A 116 -7.31 3.12 10.70
N LYS A 117 -6.08 3.61 10.68
CA LYS A 117 -5.54 4.56 11.68
C LYS A 117 -4.82 5.71 11.00
N LEU A 118 -5.20 6.93 11.35
CA LEU A 118 -4.49 8.15 10.99
C LEU A 118 -3.24 8.32 11.85
N LEU A 119 -2.16 8.79 11.23
CA LEU A 119 -0.87 9.09 11.86
C LEU A 119 -0.46 10.51 11.48
N GLY A 120 -0.59 11.44 12.42
CA GLY A 120 -0.30 12.85 12.21
C GLY A 120 1.10 13.22 12.71
N PRO A 121 2.11 13.34 11.82
CA PRO A 121 3.40 13.88 12.24
C PRO A 121 3.30 15.37 12.54
N ASP A 122 4.20 15.85 13.38
CA ASP A 122 4.43 17.29 13.54
C ASP A 122 5.02 17.89 12.27
N MET A 123 4.80 19.19 12.07
CA MET A 123 5.29 19.92 10.90
C MET A 123 6.44 20.84 11.30
N SER A 124 7.52 20.81 10.53
CA SER A 124 8.66 21.74 10.67
C SER A 124 8.47 23.01 9.83
N ILE A 125 7.79 22.91 8.69
CA ILE A 125 7.40 24.04 7.84
C ILE A 125 5.95 23.84 7.39
N ARG A 126 5.16 24.91 7.49
CA ARG A 126 3.80 24.99 6.99
C ARG A 126 3.60 26.32 6.27
N ASN A 127 3.16 26.26 5.02
CA ASN A 127 2.68 27.41 4.26
C ASN A 127 1.73 26.91 3.14
N PRO A 128 1.04 27.81 2.41
CA PRO A 128 0.01 27.41 1.45
C PRO A 128 0.48 26.68 0.18
N GLY A 129 1.79 26.49 -0.03
CA GLY A 129 2.28 25.75 -1.21
C GLY A 129 3.49 24.87 -0.91
N TYR A 130 3.79 24.66 0.37
CA TYR A 130 4.87 23.81 0.82
C TYR A 130 4.69 23.44 2.29
N VAL A 131 4.55 22.14 2.52
CA VAL A 131 4.61 21.53 3.85
C VAL A 131 5.83 20.62 3.98
N LYS A 132 6.46 20.65 5.15
CA LYS A 132 7.55 19.74 5.51
C LYS A 132 7.32 19.21 6.91
N GLY A 133 7.29 17.89 7.05
CA GLY A 133 7.17 17.26 8.37
C GLY A 133 8.43 17.42 9.20
N ASP A 134 8.28 17.40 10.50
CA ASP A 134 9.40 17.27 11.42
C ASP A 134 9.99 15.85 11.30
N TRP A 135 11.29 15.77 11.05
CA TRP A 135 11.94 14.49 10.78
C TRP A 135 11.92 13.55 11.99
N ARG A 136 11.94 14.10 13.22
CA ARG A 136 11.91 13.27 14.45
C ARG A 136 10.53 12.67 14.62
N SER A 137 9.49 13.48 14.45
CA SER A 137 8.09 13.02 14.52
C SER A 137 7.80 11.93 13.48
N ILE A 138 8.24 12.12 12.23
CA ILE A 138 8.14 11.08 11.18
C ILE A 138 8.93 9.83 11.58
N HIS A 139 10.17 9.97 12.05
CA HIS A 139 11.00 8.83 12.44
C HIS A 139 10.41 8.03 13.60
N THR A 140 9.79 8.69 14.58
CA THR A 140 9.06 8.05 15.66
C THR A 140 7.89 7.23 15.13
N ILE A 141 7.08 7.80 14.22
CA ILE A 141 5.98 7.07 13.58
C ILE A 141 6.49 5.84 12.84
N LEU A 142 7.53 5.99 12.01
CA LEU A 142 8.07 4.86 11.23
C LEU A 142 8.67 3.77 12.13
N SER A 143 9.33 4.16 13.23
CA SER A 143 9.87 3.21 14.20
C SER A 143 8.75 2.43 14.90
N GLU A 144 7.66 3.11 15.27
CA GLU A 144 6.49 2.45 15.86
C GLU A 144 5.86 1.47 14.86
N LEU A 145 5.69 1.87 13.60
CA LEU A 145 5.16 0.96 12.57
C LEU A 145 6.02 -0.29 12.40
N ASP A 146 7.35 -0.15 12.38
CA ASP A 146 8.28 -1.27 12.26
C ASP A 146 8.20 -2.22 13.46
N GLU A 147 8.16 -1.67 14.68
CA GLU A 147 8.04 -2.44 15.93
C GLU A 147 6.78 -3.31 15.95
N TRP A 148 5.66 -2.78 15.45
CA TRP A 148 4.39 -3.51 15.39
C TRP A 148 4.20 -4.28 14.07
N HIS A 149 5.19 -4.29 13.18
CA HIS A 149 5.14 -4.89 11.85
C HIS A 149 3.96 -4.41 10.99
N HIS A 150 3.60 -3.14 11.15
CA HIS A 150 2.65 -2.43 10.31
C HIS A 150 3.37 -1.70 9.17
N ALA A 151 2.64 -1.41 8.10
CA ALA A 151 3.14 -0.62 6.98
C ALA A 151 2.45 0.75 6.91
N MET A 152 3.12 1.72 6.31
CA MET A 152 2.48 2.95 5.86
C MET A 152 1.68 2.66 4.58
N LEU A 153 0.38 2.95 4.59
CA LEU A 153 -0.57 2.54 3.55
C LEU A 153 -1.13 3.70 2.74
N ALA A 154 -1.18 4.90 3.33
CA ALA A 154 -1.53 6.10 2.59
C ALA A 154 -0.73 7.31 3.07
N GLN A 155 -0.44 8.23 2.15
CA GLN A 155 0.01 9.58 2.43
C GLN A 155 -1.10 10.53 1.96
N CYS A 156 -1.64 11.32 2.87
CA CYS A 156 -2.73 12.23 2.57
C CYS A 156 -2.29 13.66 2.81
N HIS A 157 -2.65 14.60 1.93
CA HIS A 157 -2.40 16.03 2.15
C HIS A 157 -3.52 16.89 1.57
N LEU A 158 -3.57 18.14 2.01
CA LEU A 158 -4.57 19.11 1.59
C LEU A 158 -3.93 20.14 0.65
N HIS A 159 -4.54 20.35 -0.51
CA HIS A 159 -4.30 21.52 -1.35
C HIS A 159 -5.25 22.66 -0.95
N PRO A 160 -4.79 23.93 -0.97
CA PRO A 160 -5.61 25.08 -0.55
C PRO A 160 -6.72 25.46 -1.55
N GLY A 161 -6.70 24.86 -2.75
CA GLY A 161 -7.65 25.13 -3.83
C GLY A 161 -9.06 24.57 -3.56
N THR A 162 -9.91 24.70 -4.57
CA THR A 162 -11.28 24.15 -4.58
C THR A 162 -11.57 23.46 -5.90
N GLY A 163 -12.54 22.56 -5.90
CA GLY A 163 -13.01 21.81 -7.05
C GLY A 163 -12.17 20.57 -7.37
N PRO A 164 -12.69 19.70 -8.24
CA PRO A 164 -12.08 18.41 -8.56
C PRO A 164 -10.71 18.53 -9.24
N ASP A 165 -10.44 19.64 -9.94
CA ASP A 165 -9.17 19.85 -10.64
C ASP A 165 -8.03 20.24 -9.70
N SER A 166 -8.34 20.84 -8.55
CA SER A 166 -7.36 21.18 -7.52
C SER A 166 -6.82 19.94 -6.79
N THR A 167 -7.39 18.76 -7.02
CA THR A 167 -6.95 17.48 -6.44
C THR A 167 -5.86 16.77 -7.25
N HIS A 168 -5.39 17.33 -8.36
CA HIS A 168 -4.33 16.71 -9.14
C HIS A 168 -2.96 16.86 -8.47
N PRO A 169 -2.14 15.79 -8.46
CA PRO A 169 -0.80 15.88 -7.92
C PRO A 169 0.08 16.78 -8.78
N SER A 170 0.84 17.66 -8.13
CA SER A 170 1.92 18.40 -8.78
C SER A 170 3.10 17.48 -9.09
N GLY A 171 4.05 17.96 -9.90
CA GLY A 171 5.28 17.21 -10.14
C GLY A 171 6.15 17.02 -8.89
N ILE A 172 5.99 17.87 -7.87
CA ILE A 172 6.66 17.70 -6.56
C ILE A 172 6.00 16.56 -5.79
N ASP A 173 4.67 16.49 -5.78
CA ASP A 173 3.91 15.44 -5.11
C ASP A 173 4.27 14.07 -5.66
N ILE A 174 4.29 13.92 -6.99
CA ILE A 174 4.66 12.65 -7.64
C ILE A 174 6.08 12.22 -7.25
N ARG A 175 7.07 13.12 -7.32
CA ARG A 175 8.47 12.79 -6.97
C ARG A 175 8.62 12.40 -5.50
N ASN A 176 7.97 13.13 -4.60
CA ASN A 176 8.00 12.82 -3.17
C ASN A 176 7.33 11.46 -2.91
N HIS A 177 6.20 11.20 -3.57
CA HIS A 177 5.44 9.96 -3.39
C HIS A 177 6.16 8.73 -3.94
N GLN A 178 6.83 8.85 -5.09
CA GLN A 178 7.60 7.77 -5.72
C GLN A 178 8.68 7.20 -4.78
N GLY A 179 9.33 8.05 -3.98
CA GLY A 179 10.28 7.62 -2.96
C GLY A 179 9.65 6.77 -1.85
N LEU A 180 8.40 7.06 -1.49
CA LEU A 180 7.66 6.25 -0.51
C LEU A 180 7.17 4.94 -1.12
N GLU A 181 6.64 4.97 -2.35
CA GLU A 181 6.16 3.78 -3.07
C GLU A 181 7.24 2.72 -3.26
N THR A 182 8.51 3.12 -3.36
CA THR A 182 9.63 2.17 -3.49
C THR A 182 9.74 1.25 -2.26
N ASN A 183 9.34 1.74 -1.09
CA ASN A 183 9.55 1.06 0.19
C ASN A 183 8.25 0.56 0.83
N TYR A 184 7.10 1.14 0.46
CA TYR A 184 5.81 0.87 1.10
C TYR A 184 4.70 0.60 0.06
N PRO A 185 3.68 -0.19 0.42
CA PRO A 185 2.42 -0.28 -0.32
C PRO A 185 1.57 0.95 0.02
N VAL A 186 2.09 2.13 -0.31
CA VAL A 186 1.46 3.41 -0.03
C VAL A 186 0.79 3.94 -1.29
N ILE A 187 -0.37 4.58 -1.13
CA ILE A 187 -0.97 5.45 -2.16
C ILE A 187 -1.10 6.88 -1.63
N GLY A 188 -1.15 7.83 -2.56
CA GLY A 188 -1.36 9.23 -2.25
C GLY A 188 -2.85 9.56 -2.22
N ALA A 189 -3.24 10.53 -1.40
CA ALA A 189 -4.58 11.12 -1.42
C ALA A 189 -4.48 12.65 -1.27
N ILE A 190 -5.06 13.37 -2.21
CA ILE A 190 -5.10 14.84 -2.19
C ILE A 190 -6.52 15.27 -1.89
N PHE A 191 -6.69 15.99 -0.79
CA PHE A 191 -7.93 16.62 -0.40
C PHE A 191 -7.91 18.08 -0.82
N VAL A 192 -9.08 18.68 -1.04
CA VAL A 192 -9.27 20.12 -1.21
C VAL A 192 -10.41 20.60 -0.31
N ARG A 193 -10.40 21.88 0.04
CA ARG A 193 -11.26 22.44 1.10
C ARG A 193 -12.76 22.29 0.87
N ASP A 194 -13.20 22.25 -0.37
CA ASP A 194 -14.61 22.09 -0.70
C ASP A 194 -15.06 20.62 -0.74
N GLY A 195 -14.23 19.69 -0.26
CA GLY A 195 -14.60 18.31 0.01
C GLY A 195 -14.27 17.32 -1.12
N TYR A 196 -13.70 17.77 -2.25
CA TYR A 196 -13.16 16.83 -3.23
C TYR A 196 -11.89 16.15 -2.70
N LEU A 197 -11.71 14.89 -3.07
CA LEU A 197 -10.48 14.16 -2.83
C LEU A 197 -10.14 13.23 -3.99
N ARG A 198 -8.85 13.06 -4.26
CA ARG A 198 -8.36 12.16 -5.30
C ARG A 198 -7.24 11.29 -4.78
N PHE A 199 -7.36 9.99 -5.04
CA PHE A 199 -6.25 9.07 -4.83
C PHE A 199 -5.33 9.02 -6.05
N PHE A 200 -4.04 8.90 -5.80
CA PHE A 200 -3.03 8.79 -6.85
C PHE A 200 -1.92 7.83 -6.46
N SER A 201 -1.15 7.45 -7.45
CA SER A 201 0.12 6.72 -7.32
C SER A 201 1.11 7.36 -8.30
N ALA A 202 2.41 7.14 -8.08
CA ALA A 202 3.43 7.53 -9.04
C ALA A 202 3.49 6.55 -10.20
N GLU A 203 3.48 5.24 -9.91
CA GLU A 203 3.69 4.22 -10.95
C GLU A 203 2.77 2.99 -10.83
N LYS A 204 2.15 2.77 -9.66
CA LYS A 204 1.43 1.52 -9.39
C LYS A 204 -0.03 1.60 -9.80
N GLU A 205 -0.57 0.55 -10.42
CA GLU A 205 -2.02 0.40 -10.54
C GLU A 205 -2.64 0.00 -9.20
N PHE A 206 -3.83 0.51 -8.92
CA PHE A 206 -4.58 0.22 -7.70
C PHE A 206 -6.07 0.55 -7.90
N GLU A 207 -6.91 -0.13 -7.12
CA GLU A 207 -8.32 0.19 -6.96
C GLU A 207 -8.55 0.90 -5.62
N VAL A 208 -9.57 1.75 -5.56
CA VAL A 208 -10.06 2.32 -4.30
C VAL A 208 -11.54 2.09 -4.17
N GLU A 209 -11.95 1.73 -2.96
CA GLU A 209 -13.33 1.67 -2.53
C GLU A 209 -13.48 2.39 -1.19
N ILE A 210 -14.54 3.17 -1.03
CA ILE A 210 -14.86 3.83 0.24
C ILE A 210 -16.19 3.23 0.73
N TYR A 211 -16.13 2.51 1.85
CA TYR A 211 -17.28 1.89 2.49
C TYR A 211 -17.93 2.86 3.47
N GLY A 212 -19.26 2.97 3.40
CA GLY A 212 -20.07 3.80 4.30
C GLY A 212 -20.90 4.83 3.55
N LYS A 213 -21.26 5.91 4.23
CA LYS A 213 -22.05 7.03 3.69
C LYS A 213 -21.29 8.35 3.83
N GLY A 214 -21.74 9.38 3.11
CA GLY A 214 -21.15 10.73 3.20
C GLY A 214 -19.91 10.92 2.32
N VAL A 215 -19.56 9.94 1.49
CA VAL A 215 -18.53 10.08 0.46
C VAL A 215 -19.05 9.47 -0.84
N LYS A 216 -19.09 10.26 -1.91
CA LYS A 216 -19.60 9.87 -3.21
C LYS A 216 -18.47 9.70 -4.21
N LYS A 217 -18.45 8.59 -4.95
CA LYS A 217 -17.56 8.41 -6.10
C LYS A 217 -18.03 9.28 -7.27
N ILE A 218 -17.15 10.13 -7.76
CA ILE A 218 -17.44 11.05 -8.88
C ILE A 218 -16.86 10.52 -10.19
N ALA A 219 -15.62 10.03 -10.15
CA ALA A 219 -14.93 9.43 -11.29
C ALA A 219 -13.93 8.38 -10.79
N ASP A 220 -13.07 7.88 -11.68
CA ASP A 220 -11.98 7.01 -11.26
C ASP A 220 -11.07 7.74 -10.25
N LYS A 221 -10.87 7.10 -9.08
CA LYS A 221 -10.09 7.59 -7.94
C LYS A 221 -10.49 8.98 -7.39
N LEU A 222 -11.56 9.59 -7.90
CA LEU A 222 -12.07 10.92 -7.50
C LEU A 222 -13.37 10.76 -6.72
N TYR A 223 -13.41 11.37 -5.55
CA TYR A 223 -14.54 11.32 -4.62
C TYR A 223 -14.89 12.72 -4.10
N PHE A 224 -16.08 12.84 -3.52
CA PHE A 224 -16.58 14.04 -2.87
C PHE A 224 -17.14 13.71 -1.50
N ILE A 225 -16.69 14.41 -0.46
CA ILE A 225 -17.20 14.31 0.91
C ILE A 225 -18.47 15.15 0.98
N GLU A 226 -19.59 14.51 1.25
CA GLU A 226 -20.86 15.18 1.45
C GLU A 226 -20.84 15.85 2.83
N ASN A 227 -20.92 17.18 2.86
CA ASN A 227 -21.02 17.94 4.11
C ASN A 227 -22.25 17.50 4.91
N ASN A 228 -22.05 16.58 5.86
CA ASN A 228 -23.02 16.28 6.90
C ASN A 228 -22.70 17.20 8.08
N HIS A 229 -23.34 18.38 8.08
CA HIS A 229 -23.46 19.19 9.30
C HIS A 229 -24.18 18.40 10.41
#